data_AF-A0A8I2YPE6-F1
#
_entry.id   AF-A0A8I2YPE6-F1
#
_cell.length_a   1.000
_cell.length_b   1.000
_cell.length_c   1.000
_cell.angle_alpha   90.00
_cell.angle_beta   90.00
_cell.angle_gamma   90.00
#
_symmetry.space_group_name_H-M   'P 1'
#
loop_
_entity.id
_entity.type
_entity.pdbx_description
1 polymer ?
#
loop_
_entity_poly.entity_id
_entity_poly.type
_entity_poly.pdbx_seq_one_letter_code
_entity_poly.pdbx_strand_id
1 'polypeptide(L)'
;MATVDANSAEMSQQVAALPEKTNLALLRIIRDNFNTQYASQVASLAEFRDAVSAHSGTEVDASLLADFRAHVPLSNYDSYKPFVDKFNAQPCKEEDVMNMFSPGFPDLFALSSATSGSNSKMLPRYNHNARLGIPSRPLFYTDNKDPIAALVCTGYRDVKVVERASGEVVQRIPVCIVSGG
;
A
#
# COMPACT_ATOMS: atom_id res chain seq x y z
N MET A 1 -35.37 18.17 18.38
CA MET A 1 -35.23 18.81 17.05
C MET A 1 -33.81 19.34 16.82
N ALA A 2 -33.13 19.94 17.81
CA ALA A 2 -31.76 20.48 17.66
C ALA A 2 -30.62 19.45 17.40
N THR A 3 -30.82 18.16 17.71
CA THR A 3 -29.80 17.11 17.55
C THR A 3 -29.66 16.55 16.13
N VAL A 4 -30.69 16.72 15.28
CA VAL A 4 -30.65 16.25 13.88
C VAL A 4 -29.86 17.23 13.01
N ASP A 5 -30.00 18.53 13.27
CA ASP A 5 -29.36 19.59 12.49
C ASP A 5 -27.84 19.67 12.76
N ALA A 6 -27.40 19.40 14.00
CA ALA A 6 -25.98 19.35 14.35
C ALA A 6 -25.25 18.18 13.66
N ASN A 7 -25.86 16.99 13.62
CA ASN A 7 -25.29 15.82 12.94
C ASN A 7 -25.26 16.01 11.40
N SER A 8 -26.23 16.73 10.84
CA SER A 8 -26.27 17.07 9.41
C SER A 8 -25.16 18.06 9.01
N ALA A 9 -24.89 19.05 9.87
CA ALA A 9 -23.82 20.02 9.66
C ALA A 9 -22.42 19.40 9.78
N GLU A 10 -22.19 18.53 10.77
CA GLU A 10 -20.92 17.80 10.92
C GLU A 10 -20.67 16.84 9.76
N MET A 11 -21.70 16.10 9.32
CA MET A 11 -21.60 15.20 8.16
C MET A 11 -21.31 15.98 6.87
N SER A 12 -21.94 17.14 6.68
CA SER A 12 -21.70 18.01 5.52
C SER A 12 -20.27 18.58 5.52
N GLN A 13 -19.72 18.95 6.68
CA GLN A 13 -18.32 19.38 6.80
C GLN A 13 -17.33 18.23 6.58
N GLN A 14 -17.63 17.03 7.06
CA GLN A 14 -16.80 15.85 6.82
C GLN A 14 -16.74 15.50 5.33
N VAL A 15 -17.88 15.51 4.63
CA VAL A 15 -17.97 15.27 3.19
C VAL A 15 -17.24 16.35 2.38
N ALA A 16 -17.38 17.62 2.76
CA ALA A 16 -16.69 18.73 2.10
C ALA A 16 -15.15 18.68 2.28
N ALA A 17 -14.66 18.13 3.40
CA ALA A 17 -13.23 17.97 3.66
C ALA A 17 -12.61 16.69 3.06
N LEU A 18 -13.41 15.78 2.48
CA LEU A 18 -12.91 14.54 1.88
C LEU A 18 -11.89 14.78 0.75
N PRO A 19 -12.11 15.69 -0.22
CA PRO A 19 -11.18 15.88 -1.33
C PRO A 19 -9.81 16.35 -0.88
N GLU A 20 -9.75 17.26 0.10
CA GLU A 20 -8.49 17.76 0.65
C GLU A 20 -7.74 16.67 1.43
N LYS A 21 -8.43 15.93 2.30
CA LYS A 21 -7.83 14.82 3.04
C LYS A 21 -7.30 13.73 2.11
N THR A 22 -8.05 13.38 1.06
CA THR A 22 -7.63 12.42 0.04
C THR A 22 -6.40 12.92 -0.73
N ASN A 23 -6.36 14.20 -1.11
CA ASN A 23 -5.21 14.81 -1.78
C ASN A 23 -3.94 14.78 -0.92
N LEU A 24 -4.06 15.12 0.36
CA LEU A 24 -2.94 15.08 1.30
C LEU A 24 -2.44 13.64 1.53
N ALA A 25 -3.36 12.68 1.64
CA ALA A 25 -3.00 11.27 1.77
C ALA A 25 -2.27 10.76 0.51
N LEU A 26 -2.74 11.15 -0.68
CA LEU A 26 -2.11 10.78 -1.94
C LEU A 26 -0.71 11.39 -2.09
N LEU A 27 -0.54 12.68 -1.79
CA LEU A 27 0.77 13.35 -1.78
C LEU A 27 1.76 12.62 -0.89
N ARG A 28 1.32 12.26 0.32
CA ARG A 28 2.13 11.50 1.26
C ARG A 28 2.53 10.14 0.69
N ILE A 29 1.58 9.39 0.11
CA ILE A 29 1.85 8.09 -0.51
C ILE A 29 2.86 8.22 -1.64
N ILE A 30 2.70 9.22 -2.51
CA ILE A 30 3.64 9.47 -3.62
C ILE A 30 5.05 9.69 -3.06
N ARG A 31 5.20 10.62 -2.12
CA ARG A 31 6.50 10.98 -1.53
C ARG A 31 7.16 9.79 -0.85
N ASP A 32 6.43 9.10 0.01
CA ASP A 32 6.99 8.02 0.83
C ASP A 32 7.39 6.81 -0.05
N ASN A 33 6.79 6.64 -1.24
CA ASN A 33 7.03 5.49 -2.12
C ASN A 33 7.80 5.81 -3.41
N PHE A 34 8.13 7.08 -3.71
CA PHE A 34 8.73 7.49 -4.99
C PHE A 34 10.06 6.79 -5.29
N ASN A 35 10.85 6.50 -4.25
CA ASN A 35 12.16 5.83 -4.37
C ASN A 35 12.09 4.30 -4.19
N THR A 36 10.90 3.71 -4.17
CA THR A 36 10.73 2.25 -4.09
C THR A 36 11.14 1.58 -5.40
N GLN A 37 11.39 0.28 -5.35
CA GLN A 37 11.76 -0.48 -6.54
C GLN A 37 10.69 -0.39 -7.63
N TYR A 38 9.41 -0.53 -7.26
CA TYR A 38 8.32 -0.42 -8.21
C TYR A 38 8.26 0.96 -8.87
N ALA A 39 8.28 2.02 -8.07
CA ALA A 39 8.20 3.39 -8.59
C ALA A 39 9.38 3.75 -9.51
N SER A 40 10.59 3.26 -9.18
CA SER A 40 11.81 3.55 -9.92
C SER A 40 12.02 2.68 -11.17
N GLN A 41 11.59 1.43 -11.16
CA GLN A 41 11.94 0.46 -12.22
C GLN A 41 10.84 0.26 -13.27
N VAL A 42 9.56 0.52 -12.93
CA VAL A 42 8.47 0.25 -13.85
C VAL A 42 8.44 1.29 -14.97
N ALA A 43 8.41 0.81 -16.22
CA ALA A 43 8.42 1.63 -17.42
C ALA A 43 7.18 2.55 -17.52
N SER A 44 6.01 2.07 -17.08
CA SER A 44 4.78 2.85 -17.11
C SER A 44 4.77 4.07 -16.18
N LEU A 45 5.79 4.21 -15.32
CA LEU A 45 5.97 5.37 -14.43
C LEU A 45 7.10 6.29 -14.90
N ALA A 46 7.70 6.05 -16.06
CA ALA A 46 8.81 6.84 -16.57
C ALA A 46 8.45 8.32 -16.74
N GLU A 47 7.35 8.62 -17.45
CA GLU A 47 6.90 9.99 -17.66
C GLU A 47 6.61 10.72 -16.35
N PHE A 48 6.04 10.01 -15.37
CA PHE A 48 5.80 10.58 -14.05
C PHE A 48 7.11 10.93 -13.33
N ARG A 49 8.12 10.04 -13.39
CA ARG A 49 9.43 10.33 -12.79
C ARG A 49 10.11 11.52 -13.45
N ASP A 50 10.00 11.65 -14.77
CA ASP A 50 10.59 12.76 -15.52
C ASP A 50 9.91 14.08 -15.15
N ALA A 51 8.57 14.09 -15.05
CA ALA A 51 7.80 15.25 -14.61
C ALA A 51 8.19 15.70 -13.19
N VAL A 52 8.27 14.77 -12.22
CA VAL A 52 8.69 15.07 -10.84
C VAL A 52 10.13 15.60 -10.79
N SER A 53 11.02 15.05 -11.61
CA SER A 53 12.42 15.49 -11.67
C SER A 53 12.58 16.89 -12.24
N ALA A 54 11.67 17.33 -13.11
CA ALA A 54 11.65 18.70 -13.64
C ALA A 54 11.26 19.75 -12.58
N HIS A 55 10.51 19.36 -11.54
CA HIS A 55 9.97 20.25 -10.50
C HIS A 55 10.78 20.25 -9.19
N SER A 56 12.09 19.94 -9.24
CA SER A 56 12.97 19.86 -8.06
C SER A 56 12.64 18.73 -7.06
N GLY A 57 11.85 17.73 -7.47
CA GLY A 57 11.63 16.51 -6.72
C GLY A 57 10.23 16.41 -6.10
N THR A 58 10.12 15.70 -4.97
CA THR A 58 8.83 15.32 -4.36
C THR A 58 8.36 16.33 -3.30
N GLU A 59 8.59 17.62 -3.51
CA GLU A 59 8.05 18.65 -2.62
C GLU A 59 6.52 18.65 -2.67
N VAL A 60 5.88 18.94 -1.54
CA VAL A 60 4.43 18.80 -1.38
C VAL A 60 3.74 20.03 -1.93
N ASP A 61 3.39 19.99 -3.22
CA ASP A 61 2.63 21.07 -3.85
C ASP A 61 1.53 20.55 -4.79
N ALA A 62 0.80 21.48 -5.39
CA ALA A 62 -0.28 21.18 -6.33
C ALA A 62 0.23 20.58 -7.65
N SER A 63 1.50 20.82 -8.01
CA SER A 63 2.10 20.32 -9.25
C SER A 63 2.33 18.81 -9.18
N LEU A 64 2.80 18.29 -8.04
CA LEU A 64 3.00 16.85 -7.85
C LEU A 64 1.70 16.04 -8.00
N LEU A 65 0.58 16.58 -7.52
CA LEU A 65 -0.75 15.97 -7.71
C LEU A 65 -1.21 16.02 -9.16
N ALA A 66 -0.93 17.12 -9.86
CA ALA A 66 -1.25 17.25 -11.28
C ALA A 66 -0.45 16.25 -12.11
N ASP A 67 0.86 16.16 -11.87
CA ASP A 67 1.77 15.23 -12.54
C ASP A 67 1.35 13.78 -12.31
N PHE A 68 0.98 13.42 -11.06
CA PHE A 68 0.48 12.07 -10.77
C PHE A 68 -0.76 11.74 -11.59
N ARG A 69 -1.74 12.64 -11.62
CA ARG A 69 -3.00 12.42 -12.35
C ARG A 69 -2.81 12.40 -13.86
N ALA A 70 -1.84 13.14 -14.38
CA ALA A 70 -1.55 13.21 -15.80
C ALA A 70 -0.73 12.01 -16.30
N HIS A 71 0.23 11.54 -15.50
CA HIS A 71 1.26 10.61 -15.97
C HIS A 71 1.25 9.22 -15.32
N VAL A 72 0.52 9.01 -14.22
CA VAL A 72 0.42 7.66 -13.62
C VAL A 72 -0.78 6.94 -14.23
N PRO A 73 -0.55 5.91 -15.07
CA PRO A 73 -1.64 5.17 -15.68
C PRO A 73 -2.33 4.26 -14.66
N LEU A 74 -3.59 3.92 -14.94
CA LEU A 74 -4.25 2.83 -14.25
C LEU A 74 -3.49 1.53 -14.55
N SER A 75 -3.15 0.79 -13.49
CA SER A 75 -2.42 -0.46 -13.56
C SER A 75 -3.31 -1.65 -13.23
N ASN A 76 -2.85 -2.85 -13.56
CA ASN A 76 -3.47 -4.09 -13.16
C ASN A 76 -2.44 -4.98 -12.45
N TYR A 77 -2.88 -6.12 -11.91
CA TYR A 77 -2.01 -7.03 -11.17
C TYR A 77 -0.76 -7.49 -11.95
N ASP A 78 -0.85 -7.60 -13.28
CA ASP A 78 0.23 -8.12 -14.10
C ASP A 78 1.42 -7.15 -14.14
N SER A 79 1.18 -5.84 -13.95
CA SER A 79 2.25 -4.84 -13.77
C SER A 79 3.06 -5.06 -12.48
N TYR A 80 2.43 -5.63 -11.43
CA TYR A 80 3.06 -5.89 -10.13
C TYR A 80 3.68 -7.29 -10.05
N LYS A 81 3.18 -8.22 -10.87
CA LYS A 81 3.53 -9.64 -10.83
C LYS A 81 5.05 -9.91 -10.86
N PRO A 82 5.88 -9.23 -11.67
CA PRO A 82 7.33 -9.50 -11.69
C PRO A 82 8.01 -9.30 -10.33
N PHE A 83 7.57 -8.34 -9.52
CA PHE A 83 8.12 -8.10 -8.18
C PHE A 83 7.66 -9.17 -7.19
N VAL A 84 6.41 -9.62 -7.31
CA VAL A 84 5.89 -10.75 -6.54
C VAL A 84 6.60 -12.06 -6.90
N ASP A 85 6.95 -12.24 -8.18
CA ASP A 85 7.69 -13.42 -8.64
C ASP A 85 9.10 -13.46 -8.00
N LYS A 86 9.77 -12.31 -7.85
CA LYS A 86 11.05 -12.22 -7.13
C LYS A 86 10.91 -12.62 -5.65
N PHE A 87 9.85 -12.18 -4.97
CA PHE A 87 9.55 -12.61 -3.60
C PHE A 87 9.32 -14.13 -3.49
N ASN A 88 8.79 -14.76 -4.53
CA ASN A 88 8.56 -16.21 -4.55
C ASN A 88 9.77 -17.03 -5.02
N ALA A 89 10.84 -16.39 -5.50
CA ALA A 89 12.07 -17.05 -5.90
C ALA A 89 12.76 -17.72 -4.69
N GLN A 90 13.57 -18.74 -4.95
CA GLN A 90 14.37 -19.42 -3.93
C GLN A 90 15.85 -19.41 -4.33
N PRO A 91 16.74 -18.85 -3.48
CA PRO A 91 16.44 -18.14 -2.23
C PRO A 91 15.70 -16.81 -2.49
N CYS A 92 14.86 -16.38 -1.56
CA CYS A 92 14.22 -15.07 -1.59
C CYS A 92 15.22 -14.04 -1.07
N LYS A 93 15.72 -13.16 -1.94
CA LYS A 93 16.81 -12.24 -1.58
C LYS A 93 16.33 -10.95 -0.93
N GLU A 94 17.12 -10.42 0.00
CA GLU A 94 16.88 -9.11 0.63
C GLU A 94 16.74 -8.00 -0.40
N GLU A 95 17.63 -7.96 -1.39
CA GLU A 95 17.68 -6.93 -2.43
C GLU A 95 16.41 -6.89 -3.29
N ASP A 96 15.70 -8.01 -3.41
CA ASP A 96 14.49 -8.13 -4.21
C ASP A 96 13.22 -7.68 -3.46
N VAL A 97 13.26 -7.69 -2.12
CA VAL A 97 12.08 -7.48 -1.27
C VAL A 97 12.14 -6.18 -0.49
N MET A 98 13.33 -5.75 -0.09
CA MET A 98 13.54 -4.49 0.62
C MET A 98 13.12 -3.30 -0.25
N ASN A 99 12.25 -2.42 0.27
CA ASN A 99 11.72 -1.26 -0.45
C ASN A 99 10.96 -1.59 -1.75
N MET A 100 10.39 -2.78 -1.87
CA MET A 100 9.77 -3.26 -3.12
C MET A 100 8.63 -2.36 -3.62
N PHE A 101 7.58 -2.14 -2.81
CA PHE A 101 6.45 -1.25 -3.14
C PHE A 101 6.26 -0.09 -2.16
N SER A 102 6.82 -0.25 -0.97
CA SER A 102 6.89 0.76 0.08
C SER A 102 8.22 0.57 0.80
N PRO A 103 8.77 1.62 1.45
CA PRO A 103 10.00 1.50 2.23
C PRO A 103 9.98 0.29 3.17
N GLY A 104 11.14 -0.31 3.46
CA GLY A 104 11.30 -1.50 4.31
C GLY A 104 10.74 -2.79 3.70
N PHE A 105 10.61 -3.83 4.53
CA PHE A 105 9.95 -5.07 4.16
C PHE A 105 8.42 -4.97 4.27
N PRO A 106 7.66 -5.72 3.45
CA PRO A 106 6.27 -6.04 3.74
C PRO A 106 6.14 -6.76 5.09
N ASP A 107 5.08 -6.45 5.84
CA ASP A 107 4.80 -7.18 7.09
C ASP A 107 4.21 -8.56 6.81
N LEU A 108 3.45 -8.68 5.71
CA LEU A 108 2.90 -9.93 5.21
C LEU A 108 2.53 -9.82 3.74
N PHE A 109 2.32 -10.97 3.09
CA PHE A 109 1.64 -11.05 1.81
C PHE A 109 0.26 -11.67 1.98
N ALA A 110 -0.78 -10.95 1.58
CA ALA A 110 -2.15 -11.43 1.58
C ALA A 110 -2.50 -12.10 0.25
N LEU A 111 -2.99 -13.33 0.32
CA LEU A 111 -3.55 -14.05 -0.82
C LEU A 111 -4.99 -13.61 -1.04
N SER A 112 -5.24 -13.04 -2.21
CA SER A 112 -6.59 -12.77 -2.69
C SER A 112 -7.26 -14.05 -3.18
N SER A 113 -8.57 -14.14 -3.04
CA SER A 113 -9.40 -15.16 -3.71
C SER A 113 -9.40 -14.98 -5.23
N ALA A 114 -9.09 -13.79 -5.73
CA ALA A 114 -8.93 -13.54 -7.16
C ALA A 114 -7.60 -14.10 -7.68
N THR A 115 -7.62 -14.66 -8.89
CA THR A 115 -6.45 -15.23 -9.56
C THR A 115 -5.93 -14.34 -10.69
N SER A 116 -4.63 -14.44 -10.99
CA SER A 116 -4.06 -14.06 -12.29
C SER A 116 -3.43 -15.33 -12.89
N GLY A 117 -3.97 -15.77 -14.02
CA GLY A 117 -3.72 -17.12 -14.53
C GLY A 117 -4.21 -18.19 -13.55
N SER A 118 -3.35 -19.15 -13.22
CA SER A 118 -3.64 -20.26 -12.30
C SER A 118 -3.31 -19.98 -10.84
N ASN A 119 -2.75 -18.80 -10.53
CA ASN A 119 -2.25 -18.48 -9.19
C ASN A 119 -3.08 -17.36 -8.53
N SER A 120 -3.32 -17.50 -7.23
CA SER A 120 -3.91 -16.43 -6.42
C SER A 120 -3.02 -15.19 -6.44
N LYS A 121 -3.65 -14.01 -6.51
CA LYS A 121 -2.94 -12.72 -6.43
C LYS A 121 -2.37 -12.53 -5.03
N MET A 122 -1.10 -12.18 -4.94
CA MET A 122 -0.41 -11.88 -3.68
C MET A 122 -0.25 -10.36 -3.55
N LEU A 123 -0.78 -9.82 -2.47
CA LEU A 123 -0.79 -8.38 -2.20
C LEU A 123 0.06 -8.10 -0.97
N PRO A 124 1.18 -7.37 -1.09
CA PRO A 124 2.00 -7.02 0.06
C PRO A 124 1.26 -6.02 0.93
N ARG A 125 1.34 -6.22 2.25
CA ARG A 125 0.81 -5.32 3.26
C ARG A 125 1.96 -4.63 3.97
N TYR A 126 1.83 -3.32 4.12
CA TYR A 126 2.73 -2.47 4.88
C TYR A 126 1.93 -1.71 5.93
N ASN A 127 2.32 -1.81 7.19
CA ASN A 127 1.75 -1.11 8.32
C ASN A 127 2.51 0.21 8.50
N HIS A 128 2.11 1.22 7.74
CA HIS A 128 2.65 2.56 7.89
C HIS A 128 2.39 3.15 9.29
N ASN A 129 1.31 2.74 9.97
CA ASN A 129 0.98 3.19 11.33
C ASN A 129 1.99 2.71 12.39
N ALA A 130 2.37 1.43 12.32
CA ALA A 130 3.36 0.86 13.23
C ALA A 130 4.72 1.58 13.12
N ARG A 131 5.08 2.03 11.91
CA ARG A 131 6.32 2.76 11.64
C ARG A 131 6.35 4.19 12.15
N LEU A 132 5.18 4.78 12.42
CA LEU A 132 5.03 6.13 12.94
C LEU A 132 4.80 6.15 14.46
N GLY A 133 4.81 4.98 15.11
CA GLY A 133 4.43 4.85 16.52
C GLY A 133 2.94 5.17 16.78
N ILE A 134 2.12 5.21 15.72
CA ILE A 134 0.68 5.44 15.83
C ILE A 134 0.03 4.08 16.11
N PRO A 135 -0.81 3.95 17.15
CA PRO A 135 -1.54 2.72 17.40
C PRO A 135 -2.24 2.26 16.12
N SER A 136 -1.89 1.07 15.64
CA SER A 136 -2.53 0.50 14.46
C SER A 136 -4.04 0.44 14.73
N ARG A 137 -4.84 1.17 13.93
CA ARG A 137 -6.29 0.94 13.93
C ARG A 137 -6.54 -0.53 13.60
N PRO A 138 -7.52 -1.20 14.24
CA PRO A 138 -7.91 -2.55 13.87
C PRO A 138 -8.16 -2.65 12.36
N LEU A 139 -7.90 -3.82 11.78
CA LEU A 139 -7.93 -4.10 10.33
C LEU A 139 -9.18 -3.56 9.59
N PHE A 140 -10.28 -3.30 10.30
CA PHE A 140 -11.51 -2.71 9.78
C PHE A 140 -12.11 -1.75 10.83
N TYR A 141 -11.64 -0.50 10.88
CA TYR A 141 -12.35 0.55 11.61
C TYR A 141 -13.39 1.16 10.69
N THR A 142 -14.66 0.82 10.87
CA THR A 142 -15.78 1.60 10.34
C THR A 142 -16.05 2.76 11.31
N ASP A 143 -16.32 3.95 10.80
CA ASP A 143 -16.68 5.12 11.62
C ASP A 143 -18.09 5.02 12.25
N ASN A 144 -18.72 3.85 12.11
CA ASN A 144 -20.01 3.54 12.70
C ASN A 144 -19.81 3.18 14.17
N LYS A 145 -20.52 3.88 15.05
CA LYS A 145 -20.54 3.63 16.50
C LYS A 145 -21.25 2.32 16.88
N ASP A 146 -21.82 1.62 15.90
CA ASP A 146 -22.48 0.33 16.11
C ASP A 146 -21.47 -0.82 16.03
N PRO A 147 -21.48 -1.76 16.99
CA PRO A 147 -20.56 -2.89 16.99
C PRO A 147 -20.87 -3.80 15.80
N ILE A 148 -20.07 -3.70 14.74
CA ILE A 148 -20.05 -4.70 13.67
C ILE A 148 -19.24 -5.89 14.18
N ALA A 149 -19.89 -7.05 14.27
CA ALA A 149 -19.22 -8.32 14.51
C ALA A 149 -18.46 -8.76 13.24
N ALA A 150 -17.35 -8.09 12.94
CA ALA A 150 -16.46 -8.48 11.85
C ALA A 150 -15.63 -9.68 12.30
N LEU A 151 -15.88 -10.86 11.72
CA LEU A 151 -15.03 -12.02 11.91
C LEU A 151 -13.92 -11.98 10.87
N VAL A 152 -12.69 -11.79 11.33
CA VAL A 152 -11.51 -11.82 10.46
C VAL A 152 -10.77 -13.12 10.72
N CYS A 153 -10.65 -13.95 9.71
CA CYS A 153 -9.80 -15.13 9.74
C CYS A 153 -8.54 -14.86 8.93
N THR A 154 -7.39 -14.86 9.60
CA THR A 154 -6.07 -14.90 8.96
C THR A 154 -5.56 -16.32 8.99
N GLY A 155 -5.67 -17.03 7.87
CA GLY A 155 -5.09 -18.36 7.70
C GLY A 155 -3.63 -18.24 7.30
N TYR A 156 -2.73 -18.70 8.14
CA TYR A 156 -1.30 -18.75 7.79
C TYR A 156 -1.05 -19.87 6.78
N ARG A 157 -0.45 -19.54 5.63
CA ARG A 157 -0.19 -20.53 4.57
C ARG A 157 1.27 -20.93 4.48
N ASP A 158 2.17 -19.95 4.53
CA ASP A 158 3.61 -20.15 4.33
C ASP A 158 4.43 -19.04 5.00
N VAL A 159 5.74 -19.24 5.13
CA VAL A 159 6.72 -18.21 5.49
C VAL A 159 7.81 -18.17 4.44
N LYS A 160 8.03 -16.99 3.88
CA LYS A 160 9.24 -16.73 3.10
C LYS A 160 10.34 -16.23 4.01
N VAL A 161 11.46 -16.95 3.96
CA VAL A 161 12.71 -16.56 4.60
C VAL A 161 13.43 -15.66 3.60
N VAL A 162 13.70 -14.43 4.00
CA VAL A 162 14.45 -13.46 3.22
C VAL A 162 15.91 -13.52 3.64
N GLU A 163 16.79 -13.70 2.66
CA GLU A 163 18.22 -13.94 2.88
C GLU A 163 19.08 -12.86 2.22
N ARG A 164 20.20 -12.54 2.87
CA ARG A 164 21.27 -11.73 2.28
C ARG A 164 22.09 -12.54 1.27
N ALA A 165 22.92 -11.83 0.51
CA ALA A 165 23.94 -12.45 -0.33
C ALA A 165 24.90 -13.37 0.47
N SER A 166 25.07 -13.13 1.77
CA SER A 166 25.84 -13.98 2.68
C SER A 166 25.13 -15.28 3.10
N GLY A 167 23.84 -15.45 2.77
CA GLY A 167 22.98 -16.51 3.29
C GLY A 167 22.42 -16.23 4.69
N GLU A 168 22.69 -15.06 5.27
CA GLU A 168 22.11 -14.65 6.55
C GLU A 168 20.60 -14.38 6.39
N VAL A 169 19.80 -14.95 7.28
CA VAL A 169 18.35 -14.67 7.34
C VAL A 169 18.12 -13.30 7.95
N VAL A 170 17.56 -12.38 7.17
CA VAL A 170 17.27 -11.00 7.63
C VAL A 170 15.83 -10.81 8.06
N GLN A 171 14.89 -11.52 7.45
CA GLN A 171 13.46 -11.35 7.72
C GLN A 171 12.70 -12.65 7.44
N ARG A 172 11.61 -12.86 8.18
CA ARG A 172 10.62 -13.90 7.91
C ARG A 172 9.29 -13.24 7.61
N ILE A 173 8.81 -13.38 6.38
CA ILE A 173 7.59 -12.72 5.91
C ILE A 173 6.49 -13.77 5.76
N PRO A 174 5.40 -13.70 6.53
CA PRO A 174 4.29 -14.62 6.42
C PRO A 174 3.47 -14.37 5.14
N VAL A 175 2.98 -15.46 4.56
CA VAL A 175 1.98 -15.47 3.50
C VAL A 175 0.66 -15.93 4.11
N CYS A 176 -0.33 -15.06 4.10
CA CYS A 176 -1.60 -15.26 4.78
C CYS A 176 -2.76 -15.25 3.78
N ILE A 177 -3.77 -16.06 4.03
CA ILE A 177 -5.11 -15.89 3.47
C ILE A 177 -5.85 -14.96 4.42
N VAL A 178 -6.41 -13.87 3.90
CA VAL A 178 -7.21 -12.93 4.70
C VAL A 178 -8.65 -13.01 4.18
N SER A 179 -9.56 -13.48 5.03
CA SER A 179 -11.01 -13.40 4.77
C SER A 179 -11.69 -12.61 5.88
N GLY A 180 -12.64 -11.76 5.50
CA GLY A 180 -13.56 -11.07 6.41
C GLY A 180 -14.99 -11.28 5.94
N GLY A 181 -15.90 -11.47 6.90
CA GLY A 181 -17.35 -11.55 6.70
C GLY A 181 -18.07 -10.56 7.60
#